data_AF-A0A183HN89-F1
#
_entry.id   AF-A0A183HN89-F1
#
_cell.length_a   1.000
_cell.length_b   1.000
_cell.length_c   1.000
_cell.angle_alpha   90.00
_cell.angle_beta   90.00
_cell.angle_gamma   90.00
#
_symmetry.space_group_name_H-M   'P 1'
#
loop_
_entity.id
_entity.type
_entity.pdbx_description
1 polymer ?
#
loop_
_entity_poly.entity_id
_entity_poly.type
_entity_poly.pdbx_seq_one_letter_code
_entity_poly.pdbx_strand_id
1 'polypeptide(L)'
;MDLYKPDLIKQFIEHLKPENMIYAVISQEYAGKKGNVKEKWYGTEYNNTKIDKGILSKFNNALAQIPSFLSLPAKNEYIATNFNLKSREQARKLPYLVKNDDWSRLWFMQDNEFKLPKLDTRIAIKSPMMQSDPMNSYLSAMFVICLQVSYFVYMKNEEVRNGY
;
A
#
# COMPACT_ATOMS: atom_id res chain seq x y z
N MET A 1 -7.82 15.43 16.57
CA MET A 1 -7.21 14.30 17.32
C MET A 1 -6.33 14.90 18.39
N ASP A 2 -6.89 15.69 19.31
CA ASP A 2 -6.08 16.75 19.96
C ASP A 2 -5.61 16.33 21.36
N LEU A 3 -5.96 15.11 21.77
CA LEU A 3 -5.63 14.53 23.07
C LEU A 3 -4.91 13.21 22.88
N TYR A 4 -3.59 13.23 23.05
CA TYR A 4 -2.78 12.03 23.16
C TYR A 4 -3.07 11.33 24.49
N LYS A 5 -3.60 10.10 24.44
CA LYS A 5 -3.96 9.29 25.62
C LYS A 5 -3.17 7.97 25.63
N PRO A 6 -1.91 7.97 26.12
CA PRO A 6 -1.05 6.79 26.07
C PRO A 6 -1.61 5.59 26.84
N ASP A 7 -2.37 5.82 27.92
CA ASP A 7 -2.93 4.73 28.73
C ASP A 7 -3.98 3.93 27.98
N LEU A 8 -4.79 4.59 27.13
CA LEU A 8 -5.75 3.89 26.26
C LEU A 8 -5.05 3.06 25.19
N ILE A 9 -3.93 3.57 24.65
CA ILE A 9 -3.12 2.84 23.67
C ILE A 9 -2.54 1.58 24.31
N LYS A 10 -1.96 1.70 25.52
CA LYS A 10 -1.43 0.56 26.28
C LYS A 10 -2.53 -0.46 26.58
N GLN A 11 -3.67 0.01 27.10
CA GLN A 11 -4.81 -0.86 27.39
C GLN A 11 -5.26 -1.62 26.15
N PHE A 12 -5.35 -0.96 24.99
CA PHE A 12 -5.70 -1.63 23.74
C PHE A 12 -4.66 -2.68 23.34
N ILE A 13 -3.37 -2.34 23.37
CA ILE A 13 -2.28 -3.26 23.02
C ILE A 13 -2.27 -4.49 23.94
N GLU A 14 -2.60 -4.35 25.23
CA GLU A 14 -2.69 -5.47 26.17
C GLU A 14 -3.76 -6.51 25.81
N HIS A 15 -4.74 -6.15 24.98
CA HIS A 15 -5.75 -7.08 24.46
C HIS A 15 -5.28 -7.82 23.20
N LEU A 16 -4.22 -7.35 22.52
CA LEU A 16 -3.66 -7.96 21.31
C LEU A 16 -2.81 -9.19 21.67
N LYS A 17 -3.45 -10.21 22.24
CA LYS A 17 -2.83 -11.48 22.65
C LYS A 17 -3.36 -12.64 21.82
N PRO A 18 -2.59 -13.73 21.63
CA PRO A 18 -3.03 -14.90 20.87
C PRO A 18 -4.36 -15.49 21.37
N GLU A 19 -4.64 -15.38 22.66
CA GLU A 19 -5.88 -15.89 23.26
C GLU A 19 -7.14 -15.13 22.82
N ASN A 20 -6.99 -13.87 22.41
CA ASN A 20 -8.08 -13.00 21.98
C ASN A 20 -8.24 -12.95 20.45
N MET A 21 -7.45 -13.73 19.71
CA MET A 21 -7.40 -13.63 18.24
C MET A 21 -8.43 -14.53 17.54
N ILE A 22 -8.84 -14.12 16.35
CA ILE A 22 -9.52 -14.98 15.37
C ILE A 22 -8.52 -15.25 14.24
N TYR A 23 -8.22 -16.52 14.01
CA TYR A 23 -7.30 -16.95 12.95
C TYR A 23 -8.08 -17.65 11.85
N ALA A 24 -8.03 -17.09 10.64
CA ALA A 24 -8.71 -17.61 9.47
C ALA A 24 -7.69 -18.00 8.40
N VAL A 25 -7.88 -19.19 7.81
CA VAL A 25 -7.08 -19.67 6.68
C VAL A 25 -8.01 -19.84 5.49
N ILE A 26 -7.67 -19.19 4.37
CA ILE A 26 -8.45 -19.22 3.13
C ILE A 26 -7.60 -19.90 2.07
N SER A 27 -8.02 -21.11 1.66
CA SER A 27 -7.35 -21.87 0.60
C SER A 27 -8.32 -22.86 -0.05
N GLN A 28 -8.16 -23.08 -1.35
CA GLN A 28 -8.93 -24.08 -2.12
C GLN A 28 -8.68 -25.50 -1.62
N GLU A 29 -7.55 -25.76 -0.95
CA GLU A 29 -7.23 -27.06 -0.38
C GLU A 29 -8.24 -27.52 0.70
N TYR A 30 -9.01 -26.59 1.27
CA TYR A 30 -10.03 -26.87 2.28
C TYR A 30 -11.45 -27.01 1.71
N ALA A 31 -11.63 -26.84 0.40
CA ALA A 31 -12.93 -27.02 -0.25
C ALA A 31 -13.41 -28.48 -0.13
N GLY A 32 -14.70 -28.67 0.15
CA GLY A 32 -15.33 -30.00 0.27
C GLY A 32 -14.80 -30.88 1.40
N LYS A 33 -14.04 -30.33 2.36
CA LYS A 33 -13.52 -31.12 3.49
C LYS A 33 -14.66 -31.57 4.40
N LYS A 34 -14.52 -32.80 4.91
CA LYS A 34 -15.49 -33.37 5.85
C LYS A 34 -15.60 -32.48 7.09
N GLY A 35 -16.83 -32.13 7.46
CA GLY A 35 -17.13 -31.30 8.62
C GLY A 35 -17.26 -29.80 8.31
N ASN A 36 -17.05 -29.39 7.07
CA ASN A 36 -17.38 -28.04 6.64
C ASN A 36 -18.89 -27.78 6.69
N VAL A 37 -19.24 -26.56 7.03
CA VAL A 37 -20.62 -26.04 7.00
C VAL A 37 -20.71 -24.91 5.99
N LYS A 38 -21.93 -24.62 5.53
CA LYS A 38 -22.20 -23.50 4.62
C LYS A 38 -22.85 -22.36 5.39
N GLU A 39 -22.30 -21.17 5.21
CA GLU A 39 -22.93 -19.93 5.65
C GLU A 39 -24.29 -19.76 4.95
N LYS A 40 -25.27 -19.17 5.65
CA LYS A 40 -26.68 -19.14 5.25
C LYS A 40 -26.94 -18.37 3.96
N TRP A 41 -26.28 -17.23 3.75
CA TRP A 41 -26.64 -16.28 2.71
C TRP A 41 -25.84 -16.46 1.43
N TYR A 42 -24.52 -16.59 1.54
CA TYR A 42 -23.62 -16.72 0.40
C TYR A 42 -23.26 -18.19 0.11
N GLY A 43 -23.60 -19.11 1.01
CA GLY A 43 -23.22 -20.51 0.86
C GLY A 43 -21.72 -20.75 1.04
N THR A 44 -20.99 -19.78 1.59
CA THR A 44 -19.54 -19.87 1.82
C THR A 44 -19.24 -21.07 2.68
N GLU A 45 -18.42 -21.97 2.16
CA GLU A 45 -18.00 -23.17 2.88
C GLU A 45 -16.87 -22.83 3.85
N TYR A 46 -17.03 -23.19 5.12
CA TYR A 46 -16.01 -22.97 6.14
C TYR A 46 -16.06 -24.04 7.24
N ASN A 47 -15.00 -24.07 8.05
CA ASN A 47 -14.95 -24.85 9.27
C ASN A 47 -14.48 -23.95 10.41
N ASN A 48 -15.06 -24.13 11.60
CA ASN A 48 -14.65 -23.41 12.80
C ASN A 48 -14.19 -24.41 13.86
N THR A 49 -12.93 -24.31 14.24
CA THR A 49 -12.32 -25.14 15.27
C THR A 49 -11.56 -24.27 16.27
N LYS A 50 -11.39 -24.79 17.49
CA LYS A 50 -10.50 -24.15 18.46
C LYS A 50 -9.06 -24.23 17.95
N ILE A 51 -8.32 -23.13 18.10
CA ILE A 51 -6.89 -23.10 17.80
C ILE A 51 -6.19 -24.11 18.71
N ASP A 52 -5.31 -24.92 18.11
CA ASP A 52 -4.52 -25.90 18.84
C ASP A 52 -3.62 -25.24 19.91
N LYS A 53 -3.52 -25.88 21.07
CA LYS A 53 -2.73 -25.35 22.20
C LYS A 53 -1.24 -25.25 21.88
N GLY A 54 -0.71 -26.18 21.06
CA GLY A 54 0.67 -26.13 20.61
C GLY A 54 0.94 -24.93 19.69
N ILE A 55 -0.02 -24.56 18.85
CA ILE A 55 0.04 -23.35 18.02
C ILE A 55 0.00 -22.08 18.89
N LEU A 56 -0.93 -21.99 19.85
CA LEU A 56 -1.00 -20.85 20.76
C LEU A 56 0.31 -20.68 21.56
N SER A 57 0.89 -21.78 22.04
CA SER A 57 2.19 -21.75 22.73
C SER A 57 3.31 -21.19 21.83
N LYS A 58 3.36 -21.57 20.55
CA LYS A 58 4.31 -20.99 19.58
C LYS A 58 4.14 -19.49 19.40
N PHE A 59 2.90 -19.00 19.31
CA PHE A 59 2.64 -17.56 19.19
C PHE A 59 3.06 -16.80 20.45
N ASN A 60 2.77 -17.33 21.64
CA ASN A 60 3.22 -16.74 22.90
C ASN A 60 4.75 -16.70 23.03
N ASN A 61 5.44 -17.75 22.59
CA ASN A 61 6.91 -17.78 22.59
C ASN A 61 7.50 -16.73 21.62
N ALA A 62 6.87 -16.52 20.46
CA ALA A 62 7.31 -15.52 19.50
C ALA A 62 7.17 -14.09 20.05
N LEU A 63 6.14 -13.81 20.87
CA LEU A 63 5.99 -12.51 21.53
C LEU A 63 7.09 -12.23 22.56
N ALA A 64 7.64 -13.27 23.19
CA ALA A 64 8.75 -13.12 24.15
C ALA A 64 10.10 -12.85 23.46
N GLN A 65 10.22 -13.12 22.15
CA GLN A 65 11.46 -12.98 21.39
C GLN A 65 11.24 -12.05 20.19
N ILE A 66 11.34 -10.74 20.43
CA ILE A 66 11.20 -9.75 19.35
C ILE A 66 12.44 -9.84 18.44
N PRO A 67 12.28 -10.17 17.15
CA PRO A 67 13.40 -10.22 16.22
C PRO A 67 14.06 -8.85 16.02
N SER A 68 15.38 -8.84 15.82
CA SER A 68 16.16 -7.60 15.65
C SER A 68 15.85 -6.81 14.37
N PHE A 69 15.20 -7.45 13.38
CA PHE A 69 14.80 -6.79 12.14
C PHE A 69 13.46 -6.03 12.27
N LEU A 70 12.75 -6.17 13.40
CA LEU A 70 11.56 -5.36 13.68
C LEU A 70 11.97 -4.09 14.41
N SER A 71 11.64 -2.95 13.84
CA SER A 71 11.84 -1.64 14.44
C SER A 71 10.60 -0.77 14.27
N LEU A 72 10.48 0.27 15.08
CA LEU A 72 9.53 1.34 14.79
C LEU A 72 9.94 2.06 13.50
N PRO A 73 8.97 2.61 12.74
CA PRO A 73 9.28 3.44 11.59
C PRO A 73 10.07 4.68 12.00
N ALA A 74 10.96 5.16 11.13
CA ALA A 74 11.56 6.48 11.28
C ALA A 74 10.48 7.58 11.18
N LYS A 75 10.90 8.81 11.50
CA LYS A 75 10.07 10.00 11.27
C LYS A 75 9.82 10.15 9.77
N ASN A 76 8.56 10.31 9.38
CA ASN A 76 8.19 10.65 8.02
C ASN A 76 8.63 12.09 7.67
N GLU A 77 9.46 12.27 6.63
CA GLU A 77 9.92 13.59 6.13
C GLU A 77 9.16 14.07 4.88
N TYR A 78 8.26 13.28 4.27
CA TYR A 78 7.36 13.79 3.20
C TYR A 78 6.11 14.48 3.76
N ILE A 79 5.92 14.54 5.09
CA ILE A 79 4.90 15.41 5.67
C ILE A 79 5.18 16.83 5.18
N ALA A 80 4.32 17.31 4.27
CA ALA A 80 4.46 18.61 3.66
C ALA A 80 4.43 19.71 4.74
N THR A 81 5.42 20.57 4.74
CA THR A 81 5.52 21.72 5.65
C THR A 81 5.29 23.05 4.92
N ASN A 82 5.51 23.08 3.61
CA ASN A 82 5.35 24.26 2.77
C ASN A 82 4.08 24.15 1.92
N PHE A 83 3.13 25.03 2.19
CA PHE A 83 1.84 25.11 1.49
C PHE A 83 1.71 26.39 0.66
N ASN A 84 2.82 27.11 0.44
CA ASN A 84 2.82 28.34 -0.33
C ASN A 84 2.51 28.04 -1.80
N LEU A 85 1.55 28.78 -2.35
CA LEU A 85 1.22 28.69 -3.77
C LEU A 85 2.31 29.36 -4.62
N LYS A 86 2.62 28.75 -5.76
CA LYS A 86 3.52 29.35 -6.75
C LYS A 86 2.85 30.56 -7.41
N SER A 87 3.67 31.49 -7.90
CA SER A 87 3.22 32.64 -8.70
C SER A 87 2.32 32.19 -9.85
N ARG A 88 1.27 32.97 -10.10
CA ARG A 88 0.28 32.65 -11.13
C ARG A 88 0.73 33.12 -12.49
N GLU A 89 0.64 32.23 -13.47
CA GLU A 89 0.70 32.61 -14.87
C GLU A 89 -0.67 33.12 -15.35
N GLN A 90 -0.73 33.63 -16.58
CA GLN A 90 -2.00 33.99 -17.20
C GLN A 90 -2.91 32.76 -17.27
N ALA A 91 -4.13 32.88 -16.74
CA ALA A 91 -5.06 31.77 -16.66
C ALA A 91 -5.37 31.18 -18.05
N ARG A 92 -5.29 29.87 -18.17
CA ARG A 92 -5.61 29.10 -19.38
C ARG A 92 -6.72 28.10 -19.07
N LYS A 93 -7.63 27.93 -20.04
CA LYS A 93 -8.74 26.96 -19.94
C LYS A 93 -8.32 25.53 -20.31
N LEU A 94 -7.21 25.38 -21.04
CA LEU A 94 -6.72 24.12 -21.56
C LEU A 94 -5.20 24.01 -21.34
N PRO A 95 -4.65 22.80 -21.21
CA PRO A 95 -3.20 22.60 -21.18
C PRO A 95 -2.55 23.09 -22.45
N TYR A 96 -1.31 23.56 -22.31
CA TYR A 96 -0.50 23.99 -23.44
C TYR A 96 0.81 23.22 -23.51
N LEU A 97 1.38 23.20 -24.71
CA LEU A 97 2.60 22.48 -25.01
C LEU A 97 3.80 23.31 -24.56
N VAL A 98 4.55 22.78 -23.59
CA VAL A 98 5.80 23.40 -23.10
C VAL A 98 6.99 22.91 -23.91
N LYS A 99 6.97 21.62 -24.27
CA LYS A 99 8.06 20.97 -25.01
C LYS A 99 7.49 19.92 -25.95
N ASN A 100 8.03 19.86 -27.16
CA ASN A 100 7.72 18.82 -28.15
C ASN A 100 8.92 18.60 -29.06
N ASP A 101 9.66 17.54 -28.78
CA ASP A 101 10.78 17.07 -29.57
C ASP A 101 10.64 15.56 -29.85
N ASP A 102 11.64 14.98 -30.52
CA ASP A 102 11.64 13.56 -30.89
C ASP A 102 11.59 12.60 -29.68
N TRP A 103 11.94 13.10 -28.50
CA TRP A 103 12.04 12.31 -27.27
C TRP A 103 10.83 12.47 -26.34
N SER A 104 10.17 13.63 -26.36
CA SER A 104 9.23 14.01 -25.30
C SER A 104 8.17 15.01 -25.74
N ARG A 105 6.99 14.85 -25.14
CA ARG A 105 5.89 15.81 -25.25
C ARG A 105 5.41 16.20 -23.86
N LEU A 106 5.63 17.46 -23.49
CA LEU A 106 5.25 18.00 -22.18
C LEU A 106 4.08 18.97 -22.31
N TRP A 107 2.97 18.62 -21.68
CA TRP A 107 1.81 19.48 -21.52
C TRP A 107 1.77 20.02 -20.10
N PHE A 108 1.46 21.30 -19.95
CA PHE A 108 1.31 21.93 -18.65
C PHE A 108 0.03 22.76 -18.59
N MET A 109 -0.58 22.78 -17.42
CA MET A 109 -1.68 23.66 -17.07
C MET A 109 -1.58 23.98 -15.59
N GLN A 110 -1.53 25.25 -15.25
CA GLN A 110 -1.63 25.65 -13.85
C GLN A 110 -3.12 25.65 -13.42
N ASP A 111 -3.42 25.00 -12.29
CA ASP A 111 -4.78 24.94 -11.75
C ASP A 111 -5.33 26.33 -11.42
N ASN A 112 -6.48 26.68 -12.01
CA ASN A 112 -7.12 27.98 -11.82
C ASN A 112 -8.35 27.91 -10.88
N GLU A 113 -8.80 26.70 -10.52
CA GLU A 113 -10.07 26.47 -9.83
C GLU A 113 -9.86 26.16 -8.34
N PHE A 114 -9.08 25.13 -8.02
CA PHE A 114 -8.98 24.62 -6.64
C PHE A 114 -7.98 25.40 -5.79
N LYS A 115 -6.92 25.93 -6.42
CA LYS A 115 -5.86 26.75 -5.80
C LYS A 115 -5.23 26.07 -4.57
N LEU A 116 -5.08 24.75 -4.63
CA LEU A 116 -4.46 23.96 -3.58
C LEU A 116 -2.95 23.81 -3.83
N PRO A 117 -2.12 23.62 -2.79
CA PRO A 117 -0.70 23.30 -2.91
C PRO A 117 -0.51 21.84 -3.34
N LYS A 118 -1.08 21.47 -4.48
CA LYS A 118 -1.08 20.13 -5.05
C LYS A 118 -0.71 20.19 -6.53
N LEU A 119 -0.06 19.13 -7.00
CA LEU A 119 0.32 18.94 -8.40
C LEU A 119 -0.12 17.54 -8.82
N ASP A 120 -0.74 17.42 -10.00
CA ASP A 120 -0.96 16.14 -10.68
C ASP A 120 0.05 16.03 -11.82
N THR A 121 0.90 15.01 -11.75
CA THR A 121 1.93 14.72 -12.77
C THR A 121 1.64 13.37 -13.38
N ARG A 122 1.50 13.33 -14.70
CA ARG A 122 1.28 12.10 -15.46
C ARG A 122 2.40 11.90 -16.46
N ILE A 123 3.04 10.74 -16.40
CA ILE A 123 4.11 10.35 -17.31
C ILE A 123 3.62 9.13 -18.10
N ALA A 124 3.68 9.21 -19.42
CA ALA A 124 3.35 8.12 -20.31
C ALA A 124 4.58 7.76 -21.14
N ILE A 125 5.13 6.57 -20.91
CA ILE A 125 6.25 6.03 -21.68
C ILE A 125 5.66 5.13 -22.77
N LYS A 126 6.08 5.35 -24.02
CA LYS A 126 5.61 4.60 -25.18
C LYS A 126 6.78 3.90 -25.85
N SER A 127 6.62 2.60 -26.12
CA SER A 127 7.58 1.82 -26.91
C SER A 127 6.83 0.85 -27.82
N PRO A 128 7.17 0.76 -29.12
CA PRO A 128 6.55 -0.20 -30.05
C PRO A 128 6.66 -1.65 -29.59
N MET A 129 7.71 -1.99 -28.83
CA MET A 129 7.95 -3.34 -28.34
C MET A 129 6.93 -3.75 -27.27
N MET A 130 6.38 -2.81 -26.50
CA MET A 130 5.59 -3.16 -25.32
C MET A 130 4.27 -3.87 -25.63
N GLN A 131 3.75 -3.74 -26.85
CA GLN A 131 2.48 -4.35 -27.28
C GLN A 131 2.58 -4.95 -28.68
N SER A 132 3.79 -5.35 -29.11
CA SER A 132 3.99 -5.93 -30.44
C SER A 132 3.30 -7.29 -30.60
N ASP A 133 3.22 -8.06 -29.52
CA ASP A 133 2.65 -9.40 -29.45
C ASP A 133 2.24 -9.75 -28.00
N PRO A 134 1.52 -10.87 -27.78
CA PRO A 134 1.06 -11.26 -26.44
C PRO A 134 2.20 -11.48 -25.43
N MET A 135 3.36 -12.00 -25.86
CA MET A 135 4.49 -12.26 -24.96
C MET A 135 5.10 -10.94 -24.49
N ASN A 136 5.37 -10.02 -25.40
CA ASN A 136 5.93 -8.72 -25.04
C ASN A 136 4.94 -7.86 -24.23
N SER A 137 3.64 -7.98 -24.49
CA SER A 137 2.60 -7.37 -23.66
C SER A 137 2.65 -7.89 -22.22
N TYR A 138 2.75 -9.21 -22.06
CA TYR A 138 2.89 -9.85 -20.76
C TYR A 138 4.18 -9.45 -20.03
N LEU A 139 5.33 -9.48 -20.72
CA LEU A 139 6.62 -9.11 -20.15
C LEU A 139 6.66 -7.63 -19.73
N SER A 140 6.06 -6.74 -20.53
CA SER A 140 5.96 -5.32 -20.20
C SER A 140 5.10 -5.09 -18.96
N ALA A 141 3.97 -5.78 -18.84
CA ALA A 141 3.13 -5.73 -17.65
C ALA A 141 3.88 -6.27 -16.41
N MET A 142 4.56 -7.41 -16.55
CA MET A 142 5.38 -8.00 -15.48
C MET A 142 6.52 -7.08 -15.05
N PHE A 143 7.19 -6.43 -15.98
CA PHE A 143 8.24 -5.46 -15.68
C PHE A 143 7.70 -4.29 -14.84
N VAL A 144 6.54 -3.73 -15.20
CA VAL A 144 5.89 -2.66 -14.43
C VAL A 144 5.53 -3.15 -13.02
N ILE A 145 4.98 -4.36 -12.89
CA ILE A 145 4.65 -4.95 -11.57
C ILE A 145 5.92 -5.12 -10.73
N CYS A 146 7.00 -5.66 -11.29
CA CYS A 146 8.26 -5.84 -10.58
C CYS A 146 8.86 -4.49 -10.13
N LEU A 147 8.80 -3.46 -10.97
CA LEU A 147 9.21 -2.10 -10.60
C LEU A 147 8.33 -1.53 -9.48
N GLN A 148 7.02 -1.73 -9.54
CA GLN A 148 6.11 -1.26 -8.49
C GLN A 148 6.36 -1.96 -7.16
N VAL A 149 6.59 -3.27 -7.17
CA VAL A 149 6.89 -4.05 -5.96
C VAL A 149 8.23 -3.62 -5.37
N SER A 150 9.27 -3.49 -6.20
CA SER A 150 10.58 -3.03 -5.72
C SER A 150 10.45 -1.64 -5.13
N TYR A 151 9.80 -0.70 -5.84
CA TYR A 151 9.57 0.65 -5.37
C TYR A 151 8.72 0.71 -4.09
N PHE A 152 7.69 -0.13 -3.94
CA PHE A 152 6.89 -0.17 -2.72
C PHE A 152 7.71 -0.59 -1.50
N VAL A 153 8.59 -1.59 -1.66
CA VAL A 153 9.52 -1.99 -0.61
C VAL A 153 10.51 -0.86 -0.33
N TYR A 154 11.03 -0.17 -1.34
CA TYR A 154 11.90 0.99 -1.16
C TYR A 154 11.19 2.15 -0.48
N MET A 155 9.97 2.54 -0.88
CA MET A 155 9.23 3.63 -0.27
C MET A 155 8.88 3.32 1.16
N LYS A 156 8.37 2.12 1.47
CA LYS A 156 8.15 1.73 2.87
C LYS A 156 9.46 1.69 3.66
N ASN A 157 10.55 1.24 3.06
CA ASN A 157 11.85 1.22 3.74
C ASN A 157 12.48 2.61 3.84
N GLU A 158 12.28 3.54 2.92
CA GLU A 158 12.74 4.93 3.02
C GLU A 158 11.82 5.72 3.97
N GLU A 159 10.49 5.60 3.91
CA GLU A 159 9.59 6.07 4.98
C GLU A 159 10.04 5.57 6.38
N VAL A 160 10.68 4.40 6.45
CA VAL A 160 11.26 3.80 7.67
C VAL A 160 12.76 4.11 7.89
N ARG A 161 13.54 4.56 6.89
CA ARG A 161 15.03 4.64 6.95
C ARG A 161 15.62 5.97 6.48
N ASN A 162 14.98 6.66 5.54
CA ASN A 162 15.33 7.98 5.02
C ASN A 162 14.02 8.75 4.89
N GLY A 163 13.66 9.45 5.97
CA GLY A 163 12.29 9.76 6.27
C GLY A 163 11.54 10.36 5.09
N TYR A 164 10.31 9.91 4.99
CA TYR A 164 9.41 10.11 3.88
C TYR A 164 8.03 9.65 4.34
#